data_AF-A0A2H0QR72-F1
#
_entry.id   AF-A0A2H0QR72-F1
#
_cell.length_a   1.000
_cell.length_b   1.000
_cell.length_c   1.000
_cell.angle_alpha   90.00
_cell.angle_beta   90.00
_cell.angle_gamma   90.00
#
_symmetry.space_group_name_H-M   'P 1'
#
loop_
_entity.id
_entity.type
_entity.pdbx_description
1 polymer ?
#
loop_
_entity_poly.entity_id
_entity_poly.type
_entity_poly.pdbx_seq_one_letter_code
_entity_poly.pdbx_strand_id
1 'polypeptide(L)'
;MQNFTDLNLDSQANFGSLVDQVAFDLASYLGQYPNKSFAIRILSKETGLNEKTLKRLLNRENKPTYQTLFKLYSIFLEEECFQKLLDKSPEVVRSYLAQYTPEEKKSSTQDEQDLLDLFKKEPLAAEIFVLAGTAPLIKSAIGFRYGQYGLEVIELLLSKNILIQSDKDVYNLSAKVPNLDGEALKFLGEYFVQRFAKVRDVMSENMISFFAEGLNQAGKEAWLEIDTKAFYKKVEIANDPKFKGPLPYFTFTVTDSIIREKS
;
A
#
# COMPACT_ATOMS: atom_id res chain seq x y z
N MET A 1 3.21 -1.94 35.12
CA MET A 1 2.21 -2.00 34.04
C MET A 1 1.75 -3.44 33.98
N GLN A 2 0.45 -3.69 34.17
CA GLN A 2 -0.11 -5.05 34.04
C GLN A 2 -0.04 -5.46 32.57
N ASN A 3 0.36 -6.71 32.33
CA ASN A 3 0.54 -7.27 31.00
C ASN A 3 -0.78 -7.27 30.21
N PHE A 4 -0.74 -6.78 28.97
CA PHE A 4 -1.87 -6.80 28.03
C PHE A 4 -2.19 -8.21 27.51
N THR A 5 -1.33 -9.20 27.81
CA THR A 5 -1.49 -10.61 27.41
C THR A 5 -2.64 -11.35 28.09
N ASP A 6 -3.27 -10.77 29.12
CA ASP A 6 -4.43 -11.35 29.82
C ASP A 6 -5.78 -10.81 29.33
N LEU A 7 -5.81 -9.99 28.27
CA LEU A 7 -7.08 -9.71 27.59
C LEU A 7 -7.54 -10.99 26.91
N ASN A 8 -8.61 -11.54 27.46
CA ASN A 8 -9.38 -12.64 26.89
C ASN A 8 -10.05 -12.15 25.58
N LEU A 9 -9.23 -11.96 24.53
CA LEU A 9 -9.65 -11.76 23.14
C LEU A 9 -10.41 -13.00 22.62
N ASP A 10 -10.32 -14.11 23.35
CA ASP A 10 -11.17 -15.31 23.19
C ASP A 10 -12.58 -15.14 23.77
N SER A 11 -12.93 -13.98 24.35
CA SER A 11 -14.34 -13.59 24.45
C SER A 11 -14.84 -13.30 23.03
N GLN A 12 -15.22 -14.36 22.33
CA GLN A 12 -15.90 -14.36 21.03
C GLN A 12 -17.25 -13.67 21.15
N ALA A 13 -17.27 -12.37 21.45
CA ALA A 13 -18.34 -11.51 21.01
C ALA A 13 -18.24 -11.53 19.48
N ASN A 14 -19.13 -12.31 18.86
CA ASN A 14 -19.19 -12.51 17.43
C ASN A 14 -19.70 -11.21 16.80
N PHE A 15 -18.83 -10.20 16.71
CA PHE A 15 -19.18 -8.89 16.18
C PHE A 15 -19.36 -9.04 14.66
N GLY A 16 -20.57 -8.76 14.18
CA GLY A 16 -20.90 -8.88 12.76
C GLY A 16 -20.19 -7.85 11.86
N SER A 17 -19.48 -6.87 12.41
CA SER A 17 -18.79 -5.83 11.64
C SER A 17 -17.40 -5.47 12.17
N LEU A 18 -16.48 -5.18 11.25
CA LEU A 18 -15.12 -4.70 11.55
C LEU A 18 -15.12 -3.42 12.40
N VAL A 19 -16.08 -2.53 12.16
CA VAL A 19 -16.19 -1.25 12.87
C VAL A 19 -16.53 -1.49 14.34
N ASP A 20 -17.42 -2.45 14.62
CA ASP A 20 -17.83 -2.79 15.98
C ASP A 20 -16.69 -3.44 16.77
N GLN A 21 -15.97 -4.40 16.16
CA GLN A 21 -14.81 -5.04 16.77
C GLN A 21 -13.75 -4.00 17.15
N VAL A 22 -13.40 -3.10 16.23
CA VAL A 22 -12.34 -2.10 16.46
C VAL A 22 -12.75 -1.06 17.49
N ALA A 23 -14.01 -0.63 17.51
CA ALA A 23 -14.52 0.28 18.53
C ALA A 23 -14.49 -0.37 19.92
N PHE A 24 -14.84 -1.66 20.00
CA PHE A 24 -14.79 -2.44 21.24
C PHE A 24 -13.36 -2.60 21.75
N ASP A 25 -12.43 -3.03 20.89
CA ASP A 25 -11.03 -3.26 21.27
C ASP A 25 -10.34 -1.96 21.68
N LEU A 26 -10.62 -0.86 20.96
CA LEU A 26 -10.14 0.47 21.32
C LEU A 26 -10.71 0.93 22.67
N ALA A 27 -12.00 0.70 22.93
CA ALA A 27 -12.60 1.04 24.22
C ALA A 27 -11.97 0.24 25.38
N SER A 28 -11.70 -1.04 25.15
CA SER A 28 -11.04 -1.94 26.11
C SER A 28 -9.61 -1.49 26.41
N TYR A 29 -8.82 -1.15 25.39
CA TYR A 29 -7.47 -0.60 25.55
C TYR A 29 -7.48 0.69 26.38
N LEU A 30 -8.34 1.64 26.01
CA LEU A 30 -8.43 2.93 26.71
C LEU A 30 -8.95 2.78 28.13
N GLY A 31 -9.72 1.73 28.42
CA GLY A 31 -10.25 1.42 29.75
C GLY A 31 -9.19 1.08 30.80
N GLN A 32 -7.96 0.77 30.38
CA GLN A 32 -6.83 0.47 31.28
C GLN A 32 -6.20 1.73 31.88
N TYR A 33 -6.57 2.91 31.37
CA TYR A 33 -6.06 4.17 31.84
C TYR A 33 -7.11 4.90 32.69
N PRO A 34 -6.69 5.57 33.78
CA PRO A 34 -7.62 6.31 34.64
C PRO A 34 -8.28 7.51 33.92
N ASN A 35 -7.68 8.00 32.83
CA ASN A 35 -8.19 9.10 32.04
C ASN A 35 -8.17 8.77 30.55
N LYS A 36 -9.36 8.64 29.95
CA LYS A 36 -9.53 8.31 28.53
C LYS A 36 -8.93 9.36 27.59
N SER A 37 -9.08 10.65 27.89
CA SER A 37 -8.51 11.73 27.07
C SER A 37 -6.99 11.69 27.06
N PHE A 38 -6.38 11.35 28.20
CA PHE A 38 -4.94 11.15 28.30
C PHE A 38 -4.47 9.92 27.50
N ALA A 39 -5.19 8.80 27.61
CA ALA A 39 -4.91 7.57 26.87
C ALA A 39 -5.01 7.75 25.36
N ILE A 40 -6.03 8.47 24.87
CA ILE A 40 -6.17 8.82 23.45
C ILE A 40 -4.96 9.60 22.95
N ARG A 41 -4.44 10.56 23.75
CA ARG A 41 -3.27 11.35 23.38
C ARG A 41 -1.99 10.51 23.32
N ILE A 42 -1.81 9.57 24.26
CA ILE A 42 -0.69 8.61 24.22
C ILE A 42 -0.79 7.73 22.98
N LEU A 43 -1.93 7.07 22.79
CA LEU A 43 -2.15 6.17 21.67
C LEU A 43 -2.01 6.89 20.33
N SER A 44 -2.46 8.14 20.23
CA SER A 44 -2.27 9.00 19.06
C SER A 44 -0.79 9.20 18.73
N LYS A 45 0.05 9.43 19.75
CA LYS A 45 1.50 9.59 19.58
C LYS A 45 2.19 8.29 19.19
N GLU A 46 1.81 7.17 19.80
CA GLU A 46 2.41 5.85 19.56
C GLU A 46 2.04 5.28 18.19
N THR A 47 0.78 5.46 17.77
CA THR A 47 0.28 4.96 16.47
C THR A 47 0.52 5.95 15.33
N GLY A 48 0.76 7.22 15.63
CA GLY A 48 0.77 8.31 14.65
C GLY A 48 -0.62 8.63 14.07
N LEU A 49 -1.70 8.11 14.65
CA LEU A 49 -3.08 8.42 14.25
C LEU A 49 -3.56 9.70 14.94
N ASN A 50 -4.32 10.54 14.23
CA ASN A 50 -4.89 11.75 14.84
C ASN A 50 -5.92 11.41 15.93
N GLU A 51 -5.93 12.13 17.06
CA GLU A 51 -6.93 11.96 18.12
C GLU A 51 -8.38 12.00 17.60
N LYS A 52 -8.67 12.82 16.59
CA LYS A 52 -9.99 12.91 15.96
C LYS A 52 -10.37 11.60 15.26
N THR A 53 -9.40 10.92 14.64
CA THR A 53 -9.60 9.59 14.03
C THR A 53 -9.90 8.55 15.12
N LEU A 54 -9.15 8.55 16.22
CA LEU A 54 -9.40 7.65 17.34
C LEU A 54 -10.80 7.84 17.95
N LYS A 55 -11.23 9.10 18.15
CA LYS A 55 -12.58 9.42 18.64
C LYS A 55 -13.67 8.95 17.68
N ARG A 56 -13.48 9.15 16.37
CA ARG A 56 -14.43 8.68 15.34
C ARG A 56 -14.53 7.16 15.29
N LEU A 57 -13.41 6.44 15.44
CA LEU A 57 -13.40 4.98 15.52
C LEU A 57 -14.16 4.49 16.76
N LEU A 58 -13.94 5.13 17.91
CA LEU A 58 -14.65 4.81 19.16
C LEU A 58 -16.16 5.01 19.03
N ASN A 59 -16.59 6.04 18.29
CA ASN A 59 -18.00 6.35 18.03
C ASN A 59 -18.59 5.58 16.84
N ARG A 60 -17.83 4.70 16.17
CA ARG A 60 -18.26 3.98 14.95
C ARG A 60 -18.60 4.89 13.76
N GLU A 61 -18.07 6.11 13.75
CA GLU A 61 -18.31 7.11 12.70
C GLU A 61 -17.40 6.91 11.47
N ASN A 62 -16.38 6.06 11.58
CA ASN A 62 -15.41 5.82 10.50
C ASN A 62 -15.08 4.34 10.35
N LYS A 63 -14.96 3.88 9.10
CA LYS A 63 -14.45 2.53 8.80
C LYS A 63 -12.92 2.55 8.85
N PRO A 64 -12.27 1.69 9.65
CA PRO A 64 -10.81 1.69 9.75
C PRO A 64 -10.19 1.17 8.45
N THR A 65 -9.11 1.83 8.00
CA THR A 65 -8.29 1.37 6.87
C THR A 65 -7.30 0.30 7.31
N TYR A 66 -6.70 -0.43 6.36
CA TYR A 66 -5.62 -1.40 6.64
C TYR A 66 -4.51 -0.81 7.52
N GLN A 67 -3.96 0.34 7.14
CA GLN A 67 -2.91 1.03 7.90
C GLN A 67 -3.36 1.40 9.32
N THR A 68 -4.62 1.79 9.48
CA THR A 68 -5.21 2.15 10.79
C THR A 68 -5.29 0.93 11.69
N LEU A 69 -5.79 -0.20 11.16
CA LEU A 69 -5.86 -1.46 11.89
C LEU A 69 -4.47 -1.95 12.28
N PHE A 70 -3.53 -1.97 11.34
CA PHE A 70 -2.17 -2.43 11.62
C PHE A 70 -1.53 -1.62 12.75
N LYS A 71 -1.60 -0.29 12.68
CA LYS A 71 -1.06 0.61 13.72
C LYS A 71 -1.70 0.38 15.09
N LEU A 72 -3.02 0.25 15.16
CA LEU A 72 -3.73 0.02 16.42
C LEU A 72 -3.39 -1.34 17.02
N TYR A 73 -3.51 -2.41 16.23
CA TYR A 73 -3.32 -3.76 16.73
C TYR A 73 -1.86 -4.09 17.02
N SER A 74 -0.90 -3.39 16.41
CA SER A 74 0.51 -3.50 16.80
C SER A 74 0.75 -3.02 18.23
N ILE A 75 0.03 -1.97 18.65
CA ILE A 75 0.09 -1.47 20.03
C ILE A 75 -0.75 -2.35 20.96
N PHE A 76 -1.97 -2.70 20.57
CA PHE A 76 -2.86 -3.51 21.41
C PHE A 76 -2.29 -4.88 21.74
N LEU A 77 -1.57 -5.49 20.81
CA LEU A 77 -1.03 -6.84 20.96
C LEU A 77 0.46 -6.85 21.28
N GLU A 78 1.09 -5.67 21.37
CA GLU A 78 2.55 -5.50 21.50
C GLU A 78 3.34 -6.30 20.46
N GLU A 79 2.79 -6.42 19.24
CA GLU A 79 3.37 -7.20 18.15
C GLU A 79 3.66 -6.31 16.96
N GLU A 80 4.94 -6.20 16.61
CA GLU A 80 5.33 -5.49 15.41
C GLU A 80 5.46 -6.40 14.18
N CYS A 81 5.43 -7.72 14.37
CA CYS A 81 5.48 -8.69 13.30
C CYS A 81 4.06 -8.93 12.78
N PHE A 82 3.81 -8.63 11.50
CA PHE A 82 2.48 -8.73 10.90
C PHE A 82 1.89 -10.14 11.00
N GLN A 83 2.68 -11.19 10.76
CA GLN A 83 2.20 -12.56 10.88
C GLN A 83 1.75 -12.89 12.30
N LYS A 84 2.54 -12.49 13.30
CA LYS A 84 2.17 -12.68 14.71
C LYS A 84 0.96 -11.84 15.11
N LEU A 85 0.82 -10.65 14.54
CA LEU A 85 -0.34 -9.79 14.71
C LEU A 85 -1.58 -10.45 14.13
N LEU A 86 -1.52 -11.03 12.92
CA LEU A 86 -2.62 -11.77 12.32
C LEU A 86 -3.05 -12.95 13.20
N ASP A 87 -2.10 -13.75 13.67
CA ASP A 87 -2.35 -14.93 14.49
C ASP A 87 -3.04 -14.58 15.82
N LYS A 88 -2.72 -13.42 16.38
CA LYS A 88 -3.29 -12.90 17.64
C LYS A 88 -4.52 -12.00 17.45
N SER A 89 -4.79 -11.53 16.23
CA SER A 89 -5.92 -10.64 15.96
C SER A 89 -7.26 -11.39 15.95
N PRO A 90 -8.35 -10.74 16.38
CA PRO A 90 -9.71 -11.27 16.24
C PRO A 90 -10.02 -11.64 14.78
N GLU A 91 -10.86 -12.67 14.57
CA GLU A 91 -11.14 -13.24 13.24
C GLU A 91 -11.60 -12.19 12.22
N VAL A 92 -12.44 -11.24 12.61
CA VAL A 92 -12.95 -10.18 11.72
C VAL A 92 -11.82 -9.24 11.27
N VAL A 93 -10.88 -8.93 12.16
CA VAL A 93 -9.74 -8.06 11.90
C VAL A 93 -8.70 -8.81 11.07
N ARG A 94 -8.41 -10.07 11.44
CA ARG A 94 -7.53 -10.97 10.71
C ARG A 94 -8.02 -11.17 9.28
N SER A 95 -9.30 -11.48 9.09
CA SER A 95 -9.89 -11.69 7.77
C SER A 95 -9.81 -10.43 6.92
N TYR A 96 -9.97 -9.25 7.51
CA TYR A 96 -9.79 -7.99 6.80
C TYR A 96 -8.32 -7.74 6.46
N LEU A 97 -7.40 -7.86 7.41
CA LEU A 97 -5.96 -7.64 7.20
C LEU A 97 -5.36 -8.65 6.20
N ALA A 98 -5.82 -9.90 6.23
CA ALA A 98 -5.38 -10.96 5.32
C ALA A 98 -5.71 -10.64 3.85
N GLN A 99 -6.80 -9.92 3.57
CA GLN A 99 -7.16 -9.47 2.21
C GLN A 99 -6.15 -8.48 1.62
N TYR A 100 -5.36 -7.82 2.47
CA TYR A 100 -4.34 -6.85 2.09
C TYR A 100 -2.93 -7.41 2.27
N THR A 101 -2.76 -8.74 2.22
CA THR A 101 -1.44 -9.39 2.28
C THR A 101 -0.91 -9.69 0.87
N PRO A 102 -0.20 -8.75 0.21
CA PRO A 102 0.98 -9.07 -0.56
C PRO A 102 2.19 -9.02 0.39
N GLU A 103 3.12 -9.94 0.23
CA GLU A 103 4.34 -10.12 1.02
C GLU A 103 4.99 -8.79 1.49
N GLU A 104 5.25 -8.73 2.80
CA GLU A 104 6.05 -7.78 3.58
C GLU A 104 6.53 -6.47 2.91
N LYS A 105 6.23 -5.32 3.56
CA LYS A 105 7.27 -4.35 3.98
C LYS A 105 6.76 -3.23 4.88
N LYS A 106 7.47 -3.04 6.00
CA LYS A 106 7.50 -1.82 6.80
C LYS A 106 8.40 -0.80 6.09
N SER A 107 7.88 0.37 5.75
CA SER A 107 8.71 1.57 5.53
C SER A 107 8.20 2.70 6.39
N SER A 108 9.14 3.48 6.93
CA SER A 108 8.83 4.73 7.60
C SER A 108 8.42 5.76 6.55
N THR A 109 7.49 6.66 6.87
CA THR A 109 7.00 7.70 5.94
C THR A 109 8.10 8.62 5.39
N GLN A 110 9.28 8.65 6.03
CA GLN A 110 10.42 9.43 5.55
C GLN A 110 11.14 8.74 4.38
N ASP A 111 11.23 7.41 4.39
CA ASP A 111 11.82 6.63 3.29
C ASP A 111 10.97 6.71 2.00
N GLU A 112 9.65 6.86 2.15
CA GLU A 112 8.69 6.97 1.03
C GLU A 112 8.81 8.32 0.31
N GLN A 113 8.90 9.42 1.06
CA GLN A 113 9.10 10.76 0.52
C GLN A 113 10.44 10.88 -0.22
N ASP A 114 11.49 10.26 0.31
CA ASP A 114 12.82 10.23 -0.31
C ASP A 114 12.83 9.48 -1.65
N LEU A 115 11.99 8.46 -1.81
CA LEU A 115 11.86 7.71 -3.06
C LEU A 115 11.11 8.53 -4.13
N LEU A 116 10.03 9.23 -3.75
CA LEU A 116 9.32 10.11 -4.66
C LEU A 116 10.22 11.26 -5.15
N ASP A 117 10.96 11.89 -4.24
CA ASP A 117 11.89 12.96 -4.59
C ASP A 117 13.01 12.47 -5.50
N LEU A 118 13.49 11.25 -5.30
CA LEU A 118 14.41 10.60 -6.22
C LEU A 118 13.79 10.47 -7.60
N PHE A 119 12.58 9.93 -7.73
CA PHE A 119 11.92 9.73 -9.02
C PHE A 119 11.62 11.03 -9.75
N LYS A 120 11.26 12.09 -9.03
CA LYS A 120 11.05 13.43 -9.61
C LYS A 120 12.35 14.03 -10.15
N LYS A 121 13.48 13.84 -9.44
CA LYS A 121 14.80 14.37 -9.82
C LYS A 121 15.48 13.52 -10.90
N GLU A 122 15.28 12.21 -10.85
CA GLU A 122 15.88 11.22 -11.73
C GLU A 122 14.80 10.30 -12.32
N PRO A 123 14.12 10.72 -13.40
CA PRO A 123 13.03 9.93 -13.99
C PRO A 123 13.48 8.56 -14.52
N LEU A 124 14.74 8.40 -14.92
CA LEU A 124 15.26 7.10 -15.34
C LEU A 124 15.33 6.12 -14.16
N ALA A 125 15.49 6.61 -12.92
CA ALA A 125 15.42 5.77 -11.72
C ALA A 125 14.02 5.17 -11.57
N ALA A 126 12.96 5.93 -11.89
CA ALA A 126 11.59 5.42 -11.90
C ALA A 126 11.38 4.34 -12.97
N GLU A 127 11.92 4.53 -14.18
CA GLU A 127 11.85 3.51 -15.23
C GLU A 127 12.56 2.21 -14.80
N ILE A 128 13.80 2.32 -14.31
CA ILE A 128 14.61 1.17 -13.88
C ILE A 128 13.97 0.47 -12.68
N PHE A 129 13.40 1.22 -11.74
CA PHE A 129 12.67 0.71 -10.59
C PHE A 129 11.49 -0.19 -11.02
N VAL A 130 10.63 0.30 -11.91
CA VAL A 130 9.47 -0.49 -12.37
C VAL A 130 9.93 -1.70 -13.18
N LEU A 131 10.94 -1.54 -14.05
CA LEU A 131 11.48 -2.66 -14.82
C LEU A 131 12.00 -3.78 -13.91
N ALA A 132 12.72 -3.42 -12.84
CA ALA A 132 13.21 -4.38 -11.84
C ALA A 132 12.08 -5.10 -11.10
N GLY A 133 10.90 -4.48 -10.99
CA GLY A 133 9.69 -5.10 -10.44
C GLY A 133 9.00 -6.07 -11.41
N THR A 134 9.28 -5.98 -12.71
CA THR A 134 8.72 -6.90 -13.73
C THR A 134 9.59 -8.12 -13.97
N ALA A 135 10.91 -7.98 -13.92
CA ALA A 135 11.89 -9.04 -14.13
C ALA A 135 13.28 -8.60 -13.64
N PRO A 136 14.22 -9.55 -13.40
CA PRO A 136 15.61 -9.22 -13.11
C PRO A 136 16.23 -8.34 -14.20
N LEU A 137 16.97 -7.32 -13.80
CA LEU A 137 17.68 -6.42 -14.71
C LEU A 137 19.04 -6.98 -15.07
N ILE A 138 19.32 -7.05 -16.37
CA ILE A 138 20.62 -7.47 -16.90
C ILE A 138 21.43 -6.22 -17.26
N LYS A 139 22.66 -6.10 -16.73
CA LYS A 139 23.54 -4.92 -16.94
C LYS A 139 23.72 -4.58 -18.42
N SER A 140 23.96 -5.59 -19.26
CA SER A 140 24.14 -5.40 -20.70
C SER A 140 22.89 -4.87 -21.39
N ALA A 141 21.69 -5.33 -20.97
CA ALA A 141 20.42 -4.85 -21.51
C ALA A 141 20.17 -3.38 -21.12
N ILE A 142 20.49 -3.02 -19.88
CA ILE A 142 20.39 -1.62 -19.41
C ILE A 142 21.40 -0.74 -20.13
N GLY A 143 22.66 -1.17 -20.23
CA GLY A 143 23.70 -0.44 -20.97
C GLY A 143 23.37 -0.30 -22.45
N PHE A 144 22.76 -1.30 -23.08
CA PHE A 144 22.30 -1.22 -24.46
C PHE A 144 21.15 -0.20 -24.62
N ARG A 145 20.19 -0.19 -23.70
CA ARG A 145 18.99 0.66 -23.80
C ARG A 145 19.24 2.11 -23.40
N TYR A 146 20.04 2.34 -22.37
CA TYR A 146 20.20 3.63 -21.69
C TYR A 146 21.64 4.14 -21.68
N GLY A 147 22.59 3.39 -22.23
CA GLY A 147 24.00 3.76 -22.27
C GLY A 147 24.64 3.79 -20.89
N GLN A 148 25.77 4.51 -20.80
CA GLN A 148 26.53 4.68 -19.56
C GLN A 148 25.70 5.33 -18.46
N TYR A 149 24.84 6.29 -18.81
CA TYR A 149 23.97 6.98 -17.85
C TYR A 149 23.01 6.01 -17.14
N GLY A 150 22.43 5.04 -17.86
CA GLY A 150 21.60 4.01 -17.21
C GLY A 150 22.37 3.14 -16.22
N LEU A 151 23.65 2.88 -16.49
CA LEU A 151 24.51 2.16 -15.54
C LEU A 151 24.81 3.02 -14.30
N GLU A 152 25.03 4.32 -14.46
CA GLU A 152 25.20 5.25 -13.33
C GLU A 152 23.94 5.31 -12.45
N VAL A 153 22.76 5.28 -13.06
CA VAL A 153 21.49 5.21 -12.31
C VAL A 153 21.33 3.88 -11.57
N ILE A 154 21.80 2.76 -12.12
CA ILE A 154 21.87 1.49 -11.35
C ILE A 154 22.75 1.65 -10.12
N GLU A 155 23.95 2.22 -10.25
CA GLU A 155 24.86 2.44 -9.11
C GLU A 155 24.22 3.37 -8.07
N LEU A 156 23.51 4.42 -8.51
CA LEU A 156 22.73 5.28 -7.62
C LEU A 156 21.66 4.47 -6.84
N LEU A 157 20.89 3.63 -7.52
CA LEU A 157 19.84 2.82 -6.90
C LEU A 157 20.40 1.74 -5.95
N LEU A 158 21.56 1.17 -6.26
CA LEU A 158 22.30 0.28 -5.36
C LEU A 158 22.75 1.03 -4.11
N SER A 159 23.33 2.24 -4.26
CA SER A 159 23.77 3.06 -3.13
C SER A 159 22.64 3.44 -2.17
N LYS A 160 21.41 3.49 -2.67
CA LYS A 160 20.17 3.76 -1.91
C LYS A 160 19.48 2.50 -1.41
N ASN A 161 20.06 1.32 -1.59
CA ASN A 161 19.46 0.02 -1.24
C ASN A 161 18.09 -0.24 -1.90
N ILE A 162 17.81 0.41 -3.03
CA ILE A 162 16.59 0.19 -3.82
C ILE A 162 16.76 -1.05 -4.70
N LEU A 163 17.94 -1.21 -5.30
CA LEU A 163 18.35 -2.42 -5.98
C LEU A 163 19.32 -3.23 -5.10
N ILE A 164 19.40 -4.52 -5.40
CA ILE A 164 20.47 -5.41 -4.95
C ILE A 164 21.07 -6.13 -6.16
N GLN A 165 22.35 -6.45 -6.08
CA GLN A 165 22.98 -7.34 -7.03
C GLN A 165 22.78 -8.79 -6.58
N SER A 166 22.00 -9.56 -7.34
CA SER A 166 21.71 -10.97 -7.04
C SER A 166 22.74 -11.93 -7.64
N ASP A 167 23.34 -11.55 -8.76
CA ASP A 167 24.38 -12.30 -9.45
C ASP A 167 25.28 -11.33 -10.24
N LYS A 168 26.35 -11.83 -10.85
CA LYS A 168 27.21 -11.06 -11.75
C LYS A 168 26.36 -10.43 -12.85
N ASP A 169 26.37 -9.09 -12.90
CA ASP A 169 25.65 -8.30 -13.90
C ASP A 169 24.11 -8.46 -13.88
N VAL A 170 23.53 -9.00 -12.80
CA VAL A 170 22.08 -9.16 -12.60
C VAL A 170 21.63 -8.45 -11.33
N TYR A 171 20.61 -7.59 -11.46
CA TYR A 171 20.07 -6.76 -10.38
C TYR A 171 18.58 -7.00 -10.18
N ASN A 172 18.14 -6.95 -8.92
CA ASN A 172 16.74 -7.10 -8.52
C ASN A 172 16.32 -5.98 -7.57
N LEU A 173 15.01 -5.76 -7.42
CA LEU A 173 14.51 -4.91 -6.34
C LEU A 173 14.91 -5.47 -4.98
N SER A 174 15.30 -4.58 -4.08
CA SER A 174 15.63 -4.92 -2.71
C SER A 174 14.39 -5.36 -1.92
N ALA A 175 14.55 -6.35 -1.05
CA ALA A 175 13.57 -6.73 -0.05
C ALA A 175 13.30 -5.61 0.99
N LYS A 176 14.00 -4.47 0.92
CA LYS A 176 13.82 -3.31 1.83
C LYS A 176 13.30 -2.06 1.14
N VAL A 177 12.93 -2.13 -0.13
CA VAL A 177 12.30 -1.01 -0.86
C VAL A 177 11.05 -0.54 -0.12
N PRO A 178 10.91 0.77 0.16
CA PRO A 178 9.71 1.28 0.80
C PRO A 178 8.48 1.14 -0.10
N ASN A 179 7.29 1.02 0.50
CA ASN A 179 6.06 1.00 -0.28
C ASN A 179 5.83 2.35 -0.95
N LEU A 180 5.18 2.34 -2.11
CA LEU A 180 4.79 3.57 -2.77
C LEU A 180 3.50 4.08 -2.16
N ASP A 181 3.53 5.33 -1.71
CA ASP A 181 2.33 6.02 -1.25
C ASP A 181 1.47 6.51 -2.43
N GLY A 182 0.33 7.13 -2.12
CA GLY A 182 -0.58 7.61 -3.15
C GLY A 182 0.04 8.66 -4.08
N GLU A 183 0.94 9.52 -3.57
CA GLU A 183 1.59 10.54 -4.38
C GLU A 183 2.63 9.92 -5.33
N ALA A 184 3.44 8.98 -4.84
CA ALA A 184 4.41 8.27 -5.65
C ALA A 184 3.76 7.37 -6.71
N LEU A 185 2.68 6.66 -6.35
CA LEU A 185 1.90 5.88 -7.30
C LEU A 185 1.30 6.75 -8.41
N LYS A 186 0.75 7.91 -8.05
CA LYS A 186 0.22 8.87 -9.02
C LYS A 186 1.31 9.40 -9.95
N PHE A 187 2.44 9.82 -9.40
CA PHE A 187 3.59 10.31 -10.18
C PHE A 187 4.06 9.25 -11.18
N LEU A 188 4.31 8.02 -10.73
CA LEU A 188 4.75 6.93 -11.60
C LEU A 188 3.72 6.63 -12.68
N GLY A 189 2.44 6.56 -12.31
CA GLY A 189 1.35 6.31 -13.24
C GLY A 189 1.29 7.35 -14.36
N GLU A 190 1.30 8.63 -14.01
CA GLU A 190 1.30 9.74 -14.98
C GLU A 190 2.54 9.71 -15.87
N TYR A 191 3.72 9.52 -15.28
CA TYR A 191 4.98 9.44 -16.01
C TYR A 191 4.98 8.28 -17.02
N PHE A 192 4.56 7.09 -16.61
CA PHE A 192 4.53 5.90 -17.49
C PHE A 192 3.51 6.03 -18.60
N VAL A 193 2.33 6.60 -18.32
CA VAL A 193 1.33 6.88 -19.36
C VAL A 193 1.92 7.83 -20.39
N GLN A 194 2.53 8.95 -19.97
CA GLN A 194 3.13 9.90 -20.89
C GLN A 194 4.28 9.31 -21.71
N ARG A 195 5.09 8.44 -21.10
CA ARG A 195 6.31 7.89 -21.70
C ARG A 195 6.07 6.69 -22.60
N PHE A 196 5.17 5.79 -22.22
CA PHE A 196 5.03 4.46 -22.82
C PHE A 196 3.65 4.17 -23.41
N ALA A 197 2.59 4.87 -22.98
CA ALA A 197 1.28 4.64 -23.57
C ALA A 197 1.27 5.11 -25.03
N LYS A 198 0.98 4.19 -25.94
CA LYS A 198 0.82 4.50 -27.36
C LYS A 198 -0.59 5.00 -27.60
N VAL A 199 -0.76 6.09 -28.35
CA VAL A 199 -2.08 6.70 -28.63
C VAL A 199 -2.98 5.83 -29.52
N ARG A 200 -2.47 4.72 -30.07
CA ARG A 200 -3.28 3.78 -30.84
C ARG A 200 -4.09 2.96 -29.85
N ASP A 201 -5.41 3.01 -29.92
CA ASP A 201 -6.28 2.11 -29.16
C ASP A 201 -6.51 0.86 -30.01
N VAL A 202 -5.74 -0.19 -29.74
CA VAL A 202 -5.88 -1.48 -30.40
C VAL A 202 -6.18 -2.49 -29.32
N MET A 203 -7.42 -2.98 -29.28
CA MET A 203 -7.97 -3.90 -28.26
C MET A 203 -7.13 -5.18 -27.98
N SER A 204 -6.07 -5.44 -28.75
CA SER A 204 -5.11 -6.53 -28.56
C SER A 204 -3.71 -6.10 -28.07
N GLU A 205 -3.37 -4.80 -28.07
CA GLU A 205 -2.05 -4.28 -27.70
C GLU A 205 -2.10 -3.36 -26.47
N ASN A 206 -3.14 -2.54 -26.35
CA ASN A 206 -3.36 -1.61 -25.25
C ASN A 206 -4.84 -1.19 -25.18
N MET A 207 -5.21 -0.56 -24.07
CA MET A 207 -6.57 -0.05 -23.85
C MET A 207 -6.45 1.36 -23.27
N ILE A 208 -7.06 2.33 -23.92
CA ILE A 208 -7.20 3.70 -23.38
C ILE A 208 -8.69 3.97 -23.21
N SER A 209 -9.11 4.26 -21.99
CA SER A 209 -10.53 4.52 -21.69
C SER A 209 -10.67 5.71 -20.76
N PHE A 210 -11.65 6.57 -21.05
CA PHE A 210 -12.04 7.70 -20.24
C PHE A 210 -13.55 7.66 -20.04
N PHE A 211 -13.98 7.73 -18.78
CA PHE A 211 -15.40 7.70 -18.41
C PHE A 211 -15.63 8.57 -17.18
N ALA A 212 -16.67 9.40 -17.20
CA ALA A 212 -17.02 10.30 -16.11
C ALA A 212 -18.54 10.44 -16.01
N GLU A 213 -19.09 10.26 -14.81
CA GLU A 213 -20.53 10.35 -14.53
C GLU A 213 -20.78 10.82 -13.09
N GLY A 214 -21.90 11.51 -12.85
CA GLY A 214 -22.36 11.89 -11.52
C GLY A 214 -23.04 10.72 -10.81
N LEU A 215 -22.45 10.26 -9.71
CA LEU A 215 -22.99 9.15 -8.92
C LEU A 215 -23.40 9.57 -7.51
N ASN A 216 -24.41 8.88 -6.98
CA ASN A 216 -24.70 8.89 -5.56
C ASN A 216 -23.67 8.04 -4.78
N GLN A 217 -23.72 8.08 -3.44
CA GLN A 217 -22.77 7.36 -2.59
C GLN A 217 -22.75 5.84 -2.86
N ALA A 218 -23.90 5.21 -3.04
CA ALA A 218 -23.99 3.79 -3.34
C ALA A 218 -23.36 3.44 -4.70
N GLY A 219 -23.57 4.28 -5.73
CA GLY A 219 -22.94 4.13 -7.03
C GLY A 219 -21.41 4.29 -6.96
N LYS A 220 -20.91 5.27 -6.19
CA LYS A 220 -19.48 5.45 -5.95
C LYS A 220 -18.86 4.22 -5.30
N GLU A 221 -19.51 3.67 -4.26
CA GLU A 221 -19.04 2.46 -3.57
C GLU A 221 -19.00 1.25 -4.49
N ALA A 222 -20.06 1.04 -5.29
CA ALA A 222 -20.13 -0.05 -6.25
C ALA A 222 -19.04 0.05 -7.34
N TRP A 223 -18.76 1.26 -7.84
CA TRP A 223 -17.69 1.46 -8.82
C TRP A 223 -16.31 1.16 -8.21
N LEU A 224 -16.01 1.73 -7.04
CA LEU A 224 -14.74 1.45 -6.35
C LEU A 224 -14.55 -0.04 -6.08
N GLU A 225 -15.61 -0.77 -5.75
CA GLU A 225 -15.58 -2.22 -5.58
C GLU A 225 -15.21 -2.95 -6.90
N ILE A 226 -15.79 -2.54 -8.03
CA ILE A 226 -15.47 -3.11 -9.35
C ILE A 226 -14.00 -2.89 -9.70
N ASP A 227 -13.50 -1.66 -9.55
CA ASP A 227 -12.11 -1.32 -9.88
C ASP A 227 -11.13 -2.06 -8.97
N THR A 228 -11.46 -2.18 -7.68
CA THR A 228 -10.69 -2.96 -6.71
C THR A 228 -10.61 -4.44 -7.13
N LYS A 229 -11.76 -5.04 -7.48
CA LYS A 229 -11.79 -6.44 -7.97
C LYS A 229 -11.03 -6.60 -9.28
N ALA A 230 -11.12 -5.65 -10.19
CA ALA A 230 -10.40 -5.67 -11.47
C ALA A 230 -8.88 -5.61 -11.24
N PHE A 231 -8.42 -4.78 -10.30
CA PHE A 231 -7.02 -4.71 -9.90
C PHE A 231 -6.52 -6.05 -9.37
N TYR A 232 -7.21 -6.65 -8.38
CA TYR A 232 -6.76 -7.92 -7.80
C TYR A 232 -6.77 -9.07 -8.80
N LYS A 233 -7.74 -9.14 -9.72
CA LYS A 233 -7.72 -10.13 -10.81
C LYS A 233 -6.49 -9.98 -11.71
N LYS A 234 -6.04 -8.74 -11.99
CA LYS A 234 -4.80 -8.51 -12.74
C LYS A 234 -3.57 -8.99 -11.96
N VAL A 235 -3.55 -8.77 -10.63
CA VAL A 235 -2.47 -9.25 -9.75
C VAL A 235 -2.43 -10.78 -9.71
N GLU A 236 -3.58 -11.44 -9.60
CA GLU A 236 -3.70 -12.91 -9.68
C GLU A 236 -3.10 -13.45 -10.98
N ILE A 237 -3.47 -12.86 -12.12
CA ILE A 237 -2.89 -13.22 -13.43
C ILE A 237 -1.38 -13.00 -13.45
N ALA A 238 -0.91 -11.86 -12.94
CA ALA A 238 0.51 -11.51 -12.93
C ALA A 238 1.34 -12.44 -12.04
N ASN A 239 0.75 -13.02 -10.99
CA ASN A 239 1.42 -13.91 -10.05
C ASN A 239 1.32 -15.39 -10.44
N ASP A 240 0.39 -15.76 -11.32
CA ASP A 240 0.26 -17.12 -11.82
C ASP A 240 1.49 -17.53 -12.66
N PRO A 241 2.22 -18.58 -12.27
CA PRO A 241 3.42 -19.03 -12.98
C PRO A 241 3.18 -19.33 -14.47
N LYS A 242 1.97 -19.74 -14.87
CA LYS A 242 1.66 -20.04 -16.28
C LYS A 242 1.68 -18.81 -17.18
N PHE A 243 1.50 -17.62 -16.61
CA PHE A 243 1.45 -16.34 -17.32
C PHE A 243 2.74 -15.52 -17.17
N LYS A 244 3.74 -16.02 -16.42
CA LYS A 244 5.05 -15.36 -16.31
C LYS A 244 5.78 -15.38 -17.66
N GLY A 245 6.37 -14.26 -18.02
CA GLY A 245 7.09 -14.10 -19.27
C GLY A 245 7.93 -12.82 -19.30
N PRO A 246 8.67 -12.59 -20.40
CA PRO A 246 9.63 -11.49 -20.50
C PRO A 246 8.98 -10.14 -20.87
N LEU A 247 7.66 -10.10 -21.10
CA LEU A 247 6.98 -8.90 -21.57
C LEU A 247 6.64 -7.99 -20.38
N PRO A 248 7.23 -6.78 -20.29
CA PRO A 248 6.86 -5.83 -19.24
C PRO A 248 5.51 -5.21 -19.58
N TYR A 249 4.54 -5.35 -18.69
CA TYR A 249 3.24 -4.71 -18.76
C TYR A 249 3.04 -3.77 -17.58
N PHE A 250 2.36 -2.64 -17.81
CA PHE A 250 1.91 -1.75 -16.76
C PHE A 250 0.44 -1.37 -16.99
N THR A 251 -0.24 -1.04 -15.90
CA THR A 251 -1.60 -0.47 -15.90
C THR A 251 -1.62 0.63 -14.85
N PHE A 252 -2.23 1.76 -15.16
CA PHE A 252 -2.47 2.82 -14.20
C PHE A 252 -3.95 3.20 -14.28
N THR A 253 -4.65 3.13 -13.15
CA THR A 253 -6.08 3.40 -13.07
C THR A 253 -6.32 4.27 -11.85
N VAL A 254 -7.07 5.36 -12.05
CA VAL A 254 -7.43 6.30 -11.00
C VAL A 254 -8.94 6.49 -11.05
N THR A 255 -9.59 6.27 -9.92
CA THR A 255 -11.02 6.50 -9.73
C THR A 255 -11.19 7.45 -8.56
N ASP A 256 -11.64 8.68 -8.86
CA ASP A 256 -11.81 9.72 -7.87
C ASP A 256 -13.01 10.63 -8.20
N SER A 257 -13.46 11.40 -7.22
CA SER A 257 -14.53 12.38 -7.37
C SER A 257 -13.99 13.72 -7.86
N ILE A 258 -14.71 14.33 -8.80
CA ILE A 258 -14.47 15.71 -9.23
C ILE A 258 -15.25 16.64 -8.29
N ILE A 259 -14.56 17.42 -7.46
CA ILE A 259 -15.20 18.43 -6.60
C ILE A 259 -15.55 19.62 -7.50
N ARG A 260 -16.85 19.92 -7.64
CA ARG A 260 -17.27 21.22 -8.19
C ARG A 260 -17.08 22.25 -7.07
N GLU A 261 -16.16 23.20 -7.26
CA GLU A 261 -16.14 24.40 -6.42
C GLU A 261 -17.52 25.05 -6.47
N LYS A 262 -18.05 25.48 -5.32
CA LYS A 262 -19.27 26.26 -5.27
C LYS A 262 -18.98 27.62 -5.89
N SER A 263 -19.39 27.82 -7.14
CA SER A 263 -19.58 29.12 -7.77
C SER A 263 -20.69 29.89 -7.08
#